data_AF-A0A0J1H541-F1
#
_entry.id   AF-A0A0J1H541-F1
#
_cell.length_a   1.000
_cell.length_b   1.000
_cell.length_c   1.000
_cell.angle_alpha   90.00
_cell.angle_beta   90.00
_cell.angle_gamma   90.00
#
_symmetry.space_group_name_H-M   'P 1'
#
loop_
_entity.id
_entity.type
_entity.pdbx_description
1 polymer ?
#
loop_
_entity_poly.entity_id
_entity_poly.type
_entity_poly.pdbx_seq_one_letter_code
_entity_poly.pdbx_strand_id
1 'polypeptide(L)'
;MKKTALSIALMLPATLLSAAEWPVGDAIMATEMPVRAEQITAAQISQVQNDNTYTYVRCWYRPHYNHDDSATQWEWAKNPDGSYYTVPGYWYSSVSLMNMFFTDTPQQTIKDRCEETIGVEHDTRDLTFSASDMRYSYNHTFWTNDKPNQPEKINKVISLGDSISDTGNFFNASQWTFPNSNTWFLGHFSNGFVWTEYLAEKMGLPMYNWAVGGAAGDTQYLLLSGIHDQVESYLTYMKMAKNYRPENSLFTMEFGLNDFVNYNRSVEGVSRDFTKAMDRLTSNGAQHIVILNLPDASKAPQFKYADPAEAQKVKQKIEAYNTFLKAEVMKYQMAGVNVALFDTYRLFEDLTANPQKFGFRNATDSCLDINRNSAKDYLMSHSLRNDCATYGSDSYVFWGVTHPTTSTHRLIAEKVADAVLDRFHY
;
A
#
# COMPACT_ATOMS: atom_id res chain seq x y z
N MET A 1 50.93 0.79 38.87
CA MET A 1 51.09 0.65 37.40
C MET A 1 50.12 -0.43 36.93
N LYS A 2 48.99 -0.02 36.32
CA LYS A 2 48.57 -0.30 34.92
C LYS A 2 48.43 -1.81 34.61
N LYS A 3 47.17 -2.30 34.51
CA LYS A 3 46.45 -2.72 33.28
C LYS A 3 47.11 -3.95 32.61
N THR A 4 46.43 -5.05 32.27
CA THR A 4 45.24 -5.12 31.41
C THR A 4 44.68 -6.55 31.47
N ALA A 5 43.37 -6.72 31.67
CA ALA A 5 42.67 -7.98 31.39
C ALA A 5 42.12 -7.88 29.96
N LEU A 6 42.50 -8.82 29.10
CA LEU A 6 42.05 -8.90 27.72
C LEU A 6 40.80 -9.79 27.67
N SER A 7 39.62 -9.18 27.68
CA SER A 7 38.37 -9.87 27.33
C SER A 7 38.37 -10.14 25.83
N ILE A 8 38.45 -11.40 25.43
CA ILE A 8 38.16 -11.83 24.07
C ILE A 8 36.64 -11.88 23.93
N ALA A 9 36.06 -10.78 23.47
CA ALA A 9 34.73 -10.80 22.90
C ALA A 9 34.83 -11.45 21.51
N LEU A 10 34.29 -12.66 21.35
CA LEU A 10 33.97 -13.18 20.03
C LEU A 10 32.85 -12.30 19.47
N MET A 11 33.22 -11.30 18.66
CA MET A 11 32.31 -10.66 17.72
C MET A 11 31.89 -11.72 16.71
N LEU A 12 30.65 -12.21 16.81
CA LEU A 12 29.97 -12.85 15.70
C LEU A 12 29.78 -11.80 14.60
N PRO A 13 30.15 -12.10 13.34
CA PRO A 13 30.11 -11.12 12.28
C PRO A 13 28.65 -10.82 11.90
N ALA A 14 28.25 -9.57 12.08
CA ALA A 14 27.10 -8.97 11.41
C ALA A 14 27.42 -8.84 9.91
N THR A 15 27.33 -9.94 9.17
CA THR A 15 27.50 -9.95 7.72
C THR A 15 26.50 -10.91 7.11
N LEU A 16 25.31 -10.40 6.79
CA LEU A 16 24.43 -10.92 5.74
C LEU A 16 23.41 -9.85 5.31
N LEU A 17 23.90 -8.62 5.17
CA LEU A 17 23.33 -7.55 4.35
C LEU A 17 24.48 -6.59 4.05
N SER A 18 25.59 -7.13 3.52
CA SER A 18 26.45 -6.28 2.69
C SER A 18 25.55 -5.78 1.58
N ALA A 19 25.45 -4.46 1.44
CA ALA A 19 24.84 -3.78 0.30
C ALA A 19 25.02 -4.65 -0.95
N ALA A 20 23.97 -5.38 -1.32
CA ALA A 20 23.91 -5.89 -2.67
C ALA A 20 23.98 -4.62 -3.49
N GLU A 21 25.03 -4.46 -4.29
CA GLU A 21 25.09 -3.43 -5.30
C GLU A 21 23.82 -3.63 -6.14
N TRP A 22 22.82 -2.82 -5.84
CA TRP A 22 21.58 -2.81 -6.58
C TRP A 22 21.99 -2.43 -8.01
N PRO A 23 21.61 -3.19 -9.04
CA PRO A 23 21.71 -2.70 -10.40
C PRO A 23 20.59 -1.68 -10.62
N VAL A 24 20.55 -0.63 -9.80
CA VAL A 24 19.88 0.62 -10.21
C VAL A 24 20.89 1.27 -11.13
N GLY A 25 20.84 0.91 -12.41
CA GLY A 25 21.52 1.69 -13.43
C GLY A 25 21.09 3.13 -13.23
N ASP A 26 22.03 4.02 -12.90
CA ASP A 26 21.86 5.45 -12.66
C ASP A 26 20.41 5.86 -12.37
N ALA A 27 19.83 5.35 -11.27
CA ALA A 27 18.54 5.84 -10.82
C ALA A 27 18.74 7.31 -10.53
N ILE A 28 18.09 8.12 -11.37
CA ILE A 28 18.03 9.56 -11.34
C ILE A 28 17.96 9.99 -9.87
N MET A 29 19.08 10.49 -9.34
CA MET A 29 19.06 11.18 -8.07
C MET A 29 18.11 12.36 -8.27
N ALA A 30 16.93 12.35 -7.63
CA ALA A 30 16.13 13.56 -7.56
C ALA A 30 16.95 14.54 -6.70
N THR A 31 17.63 15.46 -7.37
CA THR A 31 18.48 16.49 -6.75
C THR A 31 17.65 17.60 -6.11
N GLU A 32 16.33 17.55 -6.20
CA GLU A 32 15.42 18.53 -5.63
C GLU A 32 14.68 17.93 -4.42
N MET A 33 14.82 18.58 -3.26
CA MET A 33 13.98 18.26 -2.11
C MET A 33 12.52 18.50 -2.47
N PRO A 34 11.58 17.60 -2.10
CA PRO A 34 10.18 17.80 -2.40
C PRO A 34 9.67 19.12 -1.79
N VAL A 35 8.96 19.90 -2.60
CA VAL A 35 8.34 21.16 -2.17
C VAL A 35 7.29 20.86 -1.09
N ARG A 36 7.36 21.57 0.04
CA ARG A 36 6.36 21.45 1.11
C ARG A 36 5.05 22.13 0.73
N ALA A 37 3.94 21.58 1.18
CA ALA A 37 2.60 22.11 0.89
C ALA A 37 2.43 23.60 1.26
N GLU A 38 3.08 24.07 2.32
CA GLU A 38 3.05 25.49 2.76
C GLU A 38 3.77 26.45 1.82
N GLN A 39 4.69 25.94 0.99
CA GLN A 39 5.49 26.76 0.06
C GLN A 39 4.77 26.97 -1.28
N ILE A 40 3.69 26.24 -1.53
CA ILE A 40 2.92 26.31 -2.77
C ILE A 40 2.01 27.54 -2.74
N THR A 41 2.22 28.43 -3.70
CA THR A 41 1.46 29.69 -3.82
C THR A 41 0.14 29.49 -4.57
N ALA A 42 -0.83 30.38 -4.31
CA ALA A 42 -2.09 30.42 -5.06
C ALA A 42 -1.89 30.60 -6.58
N ALA A 43 -0.83 31.31 -6.99
CA ALA A 43 -0.48 31.47 -8.40
C ALA A 43 -0.03 30.16 -9.03
N GLN A 44 0.81 29.37 -8.34
CA GLN A 44 1.22 28.04 -8.80
C GLN A 44 0.02 27.09 -8.89
N ILE A 45 -0.87 27.08 -7.89
CA ILE A 45 -2.10 26.29 -7.91
C ILE A 45 -2.96 26.68 -9.12
N SER A 46 -3.17 27.97 -9.33
CA SER A 46 -3.96 28.47 -10.46
C SER A 46 -3.33 28.13 -11.79
N GLN A 47 -2.00 28.17 -11.91
CA GLN A 47 -1.29 27.79 -13.12
C GLN A 47 -1.51 26.31 -13.45
N VAL A 48 -1.33 25.43 -12.47
CA VAL A 48 -1.54 23.97 -12.63
C VAL A 48 -3.00 23.67 -12.99
N GLN A 49 -3.95 24.25 -12.26
CA GLN A 49 -5.38 23.99 -12.46
C GLN A 49 -5.95 24.54 -13.78
N ASN A 50 -5.24 25.48 -14.43
CA ASN A 50 -5.62 26.08 -15.70
C ASN A 50 -4.90 25.44 -16.89
N ASP A 51 -3.92 24.56 -16.67
CA ASP A 51 -3.21 23.81 -17.71
C ASP A 51 -4.06 22.62 -18.20
N ASN A 52 -5.24 22.95 -18.74
CA ASN A 52 -6.22 21.97 -19.18
C ASN A 52 -5.70 21.22 -20.41
N THR A 53 -5.70 19.91 -20.31
CA THR A 53 -5.33 18.95 -21.35
C THR A 53 -6.25 17.72 -21.27
N TYR A 54 -5.86 16.64 -21.91
CA TYR A 54 -6.46 15.31 -21.77
C TYR A 54 -5.37 14.26 -21.65
N THR A 55 -5.76 13.07 -21.18
CA THR A 55 -4.92 11.86 -21.22
C THR A 55 -5.75 10.65 -21.65
N TYR A 56 -5.10 9.53 -21.96
CA TYR A 56 -5.78 8.27 -22.23
C TYR A 56 -5.87 7.40 -20.96
N VAL A 57 -6.73 6.39 -21.03
CA VAL A 57 -6.93 5.44 -19.93
C VAL A 57 -6.36 4.09 -20.33
N ARG A 58 -5.37 3.62 -19.56
CA ARG A 58 -4.88 2.24 -19.63
C ARG A 58 -5.69 1.39 -18.68
N CYS A 59 -6.36 0.37 -19.20
CA CYS A 59 -7.19 -0.56 -18.43
C CYS A 59 -6.44 -1.88 -18.24
N TRP A 60 -6.09 -2.21 -17.01
CA TRP A 60 -5.43 -3.47 -16.66
C TRP A 60 -6.44 -4.49 -16.17
N TYR A 61 -6.17 -5.76 -16.45
CA TYR A 61 -6.98 -6.88 -15.98
C TYR A 61 -6.15 -8.15 -15.86
N ARG A 62 -6.64 -9.07 -15.03
CA ARG A 62 -6.19 -10.46 -15.00
C ARG A 62 -6.93 -11.25 -16.09
N PRO A 63 -6.25 -11.84 -17.08
CA PRO A 63 -6.89 -12.69 -18.08
C PRO A 63 -7.25 -14.09 -17.54
N HIS A 64 -6.63 -14.52 -16.45
CA HIS A 64 -6.88 -15.81 -15.83
C HIS A 64 -8.10 -15.76 -14.89
N TYR A 65 -8.91 -16.82 -14.89
CA TYR A 65 -10.22 -16.88 -14.21
C TYR A 65 -10.17 -17.13 -12.70
N ASN A 66 -8.98 -17.16 -12.09
CA ASN A 66 -8.79 -17.32 -10.65
C ASN A 66 -7.56 -16.53 -10.16
N HIS A 67 -7.33 -16.48 -8.84
CA HIS A 67 -6.19 -15.76 -8.25
C HIS A 67 -4.85 -16.53 -8.24
N ASP A 68 -4.77 -17.70 -8.86
CA ASP A 68 -3.53 -18.51 -8.89
C ASP A 68 -2.49 -17.94 -9.85
N ASP A 69 -2.94 -17.21 -10.87
CA ASP A 69 -2.09 -16.56 -11.87
C ASP A 69 -2.21 -15.04 -11.74
N SER A 70 -1.17 -14.42 -11.19
CA SER A 70 -1.04 -12.97 -10.97
C SER A 70 -0.75 -12.15 -12.23
N ALA A 71 -0.50 -12.79 -13.37
CA ALA A 71 -0.19 -12.08 -14.59
C ALA A 71 -1.36 -11.18 -15.02
N THR A 72 -1.03 -10.01 -15.56
CA THR A 72 -2.00 -9.03 -16.04
C THR A 72 -1.70 -8.61 -17.47
N GLN A 73 -2.74 -8.18 -18.17
CA GLN A 73 -2.66 -7.55 -19.47
C GLN A 73 -3.33 -6.18 -19.41
N TRP A 74 -3.16 -5.37 -20.44
CA TRP A 74 -3.84 -4.08 -20.54
C TRP A 74 -4.27 -3.76 -21.96
N GLU A 75 -5.33 -2.96 -22.04
CA GLU A 75 -5.85 -2.37 -23.26
C GLU A 75 -6.06 -0.86 -23.05
N TRP A 76 -6.00 -0.08 -24.12
CA TRP A 76 -6.47 1.31 -24.06
C TRP A 76 -7.99 1.34 -24.03
N ALA A 77 -8.58 2.09 -23.11
CA ALA A 77 -10.03 2.30 -23.07
C ALA A 77 -10.52 2.86 -24.42
N LYS A 78 -11.69 2.39 -24.87
CA LYS A 78 -12.32 2.81 -26.12
C LYS A 78 -13.72 3.37 -25.88
N ASN A 79 -14.13 4.27 -26.75
CA ASN A 79 -15.51 4.67 -26.93
C ASN A 79 -16.31 3.55 -27.65
N PRO A 80 -17.65 3.59 -27.62
CA PRO A 80 -18.49 2.62 -28.34
C PRO A 80 -18.24 2.55 -29.86
N ASP A 81 -17.72 3.63 -30.46
CA ASP A 81 -17.36 3.67 -31.88
C ASP A 81 -15.96 3.11 -32.19
N GLY A 82 -15.25 2.62 -31.18
CA GLY A 82 -13.91 2.06 -31.27
C GLY A 82 -12.76 3.08 -31.21
N SER A 83 -13.06 4.38 -31.15
CA SER A 83 -12.04 5.41 -30.94
C SER A 83 -11.47 5.36 -29.51
N TYR A 84 -10.25 5.84 -29.30
CA TYR A 84 -9.66 5.86 -27.95
C TYR A 84 -10.43 6.82 -27.02
N TYR A 85 -10.75 6.34 -25.83
CA TYR A 85 -11.37 7.14 -24.78
C TYR A 85 -10.32 8.05 -24.13
N THR A 86 -10.65 9.34 -24.04
CA THR A 86 -9.80 10.35 -23.40
C THR A 86 -10.53 11.00 -22.23
N VAL A 87 -9.75 11.38 -21.23
CA VAL A 87 -10.25 12.01 -20.00
C VAL A 87 -9.66 13.42 -19.92
N PRO A 88 -10.49 14.48 -19.91
CA PRO A 88 -10.01 15.86 -19.77
C PRO A 88 -9.60 16.16 -18.33
N GLY A 89 -8.61 17.03 -18.15
CA GLY A 89 -8.06 17.33 -16.83
C GLY A 89 -6.74 18.09 -16.90
N TYR A 90 -5.94 17.98 -15.85
CA TYR A 90 -4.62 18.61 -15.75
C TYR A 90 -3.66 17.74 -14.95
N TRP A 91 -2.37 17.85 -15.28
CA TRP A 91 -1.31 17.10 -14.63
C TRP A 91 -0.71 17.89 -13.47
N TYR A 92 -0.31 17.18 -12.41
CA TYR A 92 0.65 17.71 -11.45
C TYR A 92 1.66 16.64 -11.03
N SER A 93 2.86 17.11 -10.74
CA SER A 93 4.00 16.33 -10.31
C SER A 93 4.79 17.11 -9.27
N SER A 94 5.11 16.48 -8.15
CA SER A 94 6.20 16.96 -7.30
C SER A 94 7.56 16.36 -7.70
N VAL A 95 7.55 15.22 -8.43
CA VAL A 95 8.72 14.50 -8.94
C VAL A 95 8.34 13.80 -10.24
N SER A 96 9.11 14.00 -11.33
CA SER A 96 8.81 13.59 -12.71
C SER A 96 8.18 12.19 -12.92
N LEU A 97 8.52 11.21 -12.07
CA LEU A 97 8.02 9.82 -12.19
C LEU A 97 6.67 9.57 -11.48
N MET A 98 6.20 10.48 -10.63
CA MET A 98 5.04 10.30 -9.76
C MET A 98 3.90 11.27 -10.12
N ASN A 99 3.47 11.31 -11.38
CA ASN A 99 2.40 12.21 -11.79
C ASN A 99 1.01 11.74 -11.31
N MET A 100 0.13 12.70 -11.03
CA MET A 100 -1.30 12.47 -10.81
C MET A 100 -2.11 13.32 -11.80
N PHE A 101 -3.14 12.73 -12.40
CA PHE A 101 -4.02 13.41 -13.35
C PHE A 101 -5.33 13.79 -12.67
N PHE A 102 -5.60 15.08 -12.55
CA PHE A 102 -6.79 15.61 -11.91
C PHE A 102 -7.87 15.82 -12.96
N THR A 103 -9.05 15.23 -12.74
CA THR A 103 -10.17 15.30 -13.67
C THR A 103 -11.48 15.53 -12.93
N ASP A 104 -12.48 16.07 -13.62
CA ASP A 104 -13.86 16.13 -13.11
C ASP A 104 -14.67 14.87 -13.53
N THR A 105 -14.06 13.96 -14.29
CA THR A 105 -14.65 12.68 -14.70
C THR A 105 -14.74 11.74 -13.48
N PRO A 106 -15.92 11.17 -13.17
CA PRO A 106 -16.05 10.22 -12.08
C PRO A 106 -15.22 8.95 -12.30
N GLN A 107 -14.58 8.43 -11.25
CA GLN A 107 -13.85 7.15 -11.30
C GLN A 107 -14.71 6.01 -11.85
N GLN A 108 -15.98 5.95 -11.45
CA GLN A 108 -16.92 4.93 -11.95
C GLN A 108 -17.09 5.01 -13.47
N THR A 109 -17.18 6.21 -14.05
CA THR A 109 -17.29 6.38 -15.50
C THR A 109 -16.03 5.88 -16.23
N ILE A 110 -14.85 6.09 -15.65
CA ILE A 110 -13.59 5.58 -16.22
C ILE A 110 -13.55 4.04 -16.11
N LYS A 111 -13.95 3.50 -14.96
CA LYS A 111 -14.07 2.05 -14.71
C LYS A 111 -15.02 1.39 -15.69
N ASP A 112 -16.23 1.93 -15.87
CA ASP A 112 -17.25 1.41 -16.79
C ASP A 112 -16.71 1.33 -18.22
N ARG A 113 -15.96 2.35 -18.66
CA ARG A 113 -15.32 2.34 -20.00
C ARG A 113 -14.26 1.25 -20.13
N CYS A 114 -13.49 1.00 -19.08
CA CYS A 114 -12.54 -0.11 -19.06
C CYS A 114 -13.24 -1.47 -19.09
N GLU A 115 -14.33 -1.64 -18.33
CA GLU A 115 -15.12 -2.87 -18.31
C GLU A 115 -15.73 -3.18 -19.69
N GLU A 116 -16.34 -2.18 -20.34
CA GLU A 116 -16.87 -2.28 -21.70
C GLU A 116 -15.76 -2.60 -22.73
N THR A 117 -14.55 -2.05 -22.55
CA THR A 117 -13.43 -2.26 -23.47
C THR A 117 -12.86 -3.68 -23.36
N ILE A 118 -12.67 -4.18 -22.14
CA ILE A 118 -11.99 -5.45 -21.87
C ILE A 118 -12.92 -6.65 -22.16
N GLY A 119 -14.21 -6.55 -21.80
CA GLY A 119 -15.19 -7.60 -22.11
C GLY A 119 -14.92 -8.96 -21.44
N VAL A 120 -14.14 -8.98 -20.35
CA VAL A 120 -13.86 -10.19 -19.55
C VAL A 120 -14.85 -10.29 -18.39
N GLU A 121 -15.55 -11.43 -18.28
CA GLU A 121 -16.73 -11.59 -17.40
C GLU A 121 -16.49 -12.43 -16.14
N HIS A 122 -15.26 -12.85 -15.81
CA HIS A 122 -15.01 -13.58 -14.56
C HIS A 122 -14.77 -12.65 -13.36
N ASP A 123 -15.15 -13.12 -12.17
CA ASP A 123 -15.12 -12.33 -10.93
C ASP A 123 -13.70 -11.92 -10.50
N THR A 124 -12.68 -12.67 -10.90
CA THR A 124 -11.27 -12.42 -10.55
C THR A 124 -10.52 -11.57 -11.58
N ARG A 125 -11.25 -10.85 -12.45
CA ARG A 125 -10.63 -10.00 -13.49
C ARG A 125 -9.84 -8.83 -12.90
N ASP A 126 -10.15 -8.47 -11.65
CA ASP A 126 -9.44 -7.49 -10.82
C ASP A 126 -9.07 -6.23 -11.62
N LEU A 127 -10.09 -5.59 -12.20
CA LEU A 127 -9.89 -4.49 -13.14
C LEU A 127 -9.36 -3.25 -12.43
N THR A 128 -8.24 -2.72 -12.92
CA THR A 128 -7.67 -1.44 -12.49
C THR A 128 -7.41 -0.53 -13.70
N PHE A 129 -7.24 0.76 -13.48
CA PHE A 129 -6.98 1.69 -14.58
C PHE A 129 -6.06 2.83 -14.16
N SER A 130 -5.36 3.40 -15.14
CA SER A 130 -4.39 4.48 -14.92
C SER A 130 -4.39 5.50 -16.06
N ALA A 131 -4.08 6.75 -15.73
CA ALA A 131 -3.80 7.80 -16.70
C ALA A 131 -2.47 7.51 -17.40
N SER A 132 -2.44 7.60 -18.73
CA SER A 132 -1.24 7.32 -19.51
C SER A 132 -1.34 7.95 -20.90
N ASP A 133 -0.35 8.73 -21.31
CA ASP A 133 -0.36 9.37 -22.63
C ASP A 133 0.19 8.45 -23.74
N MET A 134 1.04 7.50 -23.37
CA MET A 134 1.63 6.55 -24.32
C MET A 134 1.93 5.21 -23.65
N ARG A 135 2.32 4.21 -24.48
CA ARG A 135 2.66 2.87 -24.01
C ARG A 135 3.75 2.84 -22.94
N TYR A 136 4.69 3.79 -23.00
CA TYR A 136 5.83 3.86 -22.08
C TYR A 136 5.57 4.73 -20.84
N SER A 137 4.40 5.38 -20.73
CA SER A 137 4.01 6.10 -19.51
C SER A 137 3.84 5.11 -18.35
N TYR A 138 4.25 5.51 -17.15
CA TYR A 138 3.95 4.76 -15.92
C TYR A 138 2.44 4.76 -15.63
N ASN A 139 2.02 3.97 -14.64
CA ASN A 139 0.62 3.91 -14.23
C ASN A 139 0.33 5.11 -13.32
N HIS A 140 -0.20 6.22 -13.87
CA HIS A 140 -0.52 7.41 -13.09
C HIS A 140 -1.95 7.37 -12.54
N THR A 141 -2.12 7.83 -11.31
CA THR A 141 -3.43 7.87 -10.64
C THR A 141 -4.32 8.96 -11.26
N PHE A 142 -5.57 8.61 -11.55
CA PHE A 142 -6.62 9.61 -11.77
C PHE A 142 -7.13 10.10 -10.43
N TRP A 143 -7.12 11.41 -10.17
CA TRP A 143 -7.83 12.03 -9.06
C TRP A 143 -9.11 12.70 -9.56
N THR A 144 -10.27 12.27 -9.06
CA THR A 144 -11.53 12.97 -9.36
C THR A 144 -11.69 14.15 -8.40
N ASN A 145 -11.69 15.37 -8.94
CA ASN A 145 -11.92 16.60 -8.17
C ASN A 145 -13.30 16.62 -7.51
N ASP A 146 -13.35 17.20 -6.32
CA ASP A 146 -14.59 17.34 -5.58
C ASP A 146 -15.46 18.46 -6.18
N LYS A 147 -16.78 18.32 -6.05
CA LYS A 147 -17.72 19.38 -6.44
C LYS A 147 -17.69 20.52 -5.41
N PRO A 148 -17.92 21.78 -5.82
CA PRO A 148 -17.99 22.91 -4.88
C PRO A 148 -19.06 22.72 -3.79
N ASN A 149 -20.23 22.19 -4.19
CA ASN A 149 -21.33 21.86 -3.31
C ASN A 149 -21.29 20.37 -2.98
N GLN A 150 -20.51 20.00 -1.96
CA GLN A 150 -20.41 18.63 -1.47
C GLN A 150 -21.08 18.49 -0.08
N PRO A 151 -21.79 17.37 0.17
CA PRO A 151 -22.31 17.04 1.49
C PRO A 151 -21.18 16.79 2.50
N GLU A 152 -21.49 16.90 3.79
CA GLU A 152 -20.59 16.54 4.91
C GLU A 152 -20.65 15.02 5.14
N LYS A 153 -20.03 14.28 4.22
CA LYS A 153 -19.87 12.83 4.29
C LYS A 153 -18.61 12.41 3.56
N ILE A 154 -18.08 11.27 3.96
CA ILE A 154 -16.90 10.68 3.35
C ILE A 154 -17.19 10.37 1.87
N ASN A 155 -16.28 10.75 0.99
CA ASN A 155 -16.43 10.59 -0.45
C ASN A 155 -15.20 9.95 -1.14
N LYS A 156 -14.16 9.60 -0.37
CA LYS A 156 -12.97 8.90 -0.83
C LYS A 156 -12.22 8.22 0.31
N VAL A 157 -11.46 7.18 -0.03
CA VAL A 157 -10.49 6.53 0.84
C VAL A 157 -9.08 6.96 0.46
N ILE A 158 -8.25 7.32 1.43
CA ILE A 158 -6.84 7.67 1.22
C ILE A 158 -5.99 6.74 2.09
N SER A 159 -5.19 5.89 1.44
CA SER A 159 -4.38 4.88 2.12
C SER A 159 -2.96 5.34 2.36
N LEU A 160 -2.49 5.19 3.59
CA LEU A 160 -1.12 5.43 4.03
C LEU A 160 -0.59 4.14 4.65
N GLY A 161 0.68 3.81 4.43
CA GLY A 161 1.27 2.62 5.03
C GLY A 161 2.40 2.01 4.24
N ASP A 162 2.48 0.69 4.27
CA ASP A 162 3.59 -0.06 3.69
C ASP A 162 3.14 -1.03 2.58
N SER A 163 3.92 -2.09 2.37
CA SER A 163 3.65 -3.17 1.41
C SER A 163 2.28 -3.85 1.53
N ILE A 164 1.64 -3.90 2.71
CA ILE A 164 0.31 -4.55 2.83
C ILE A 164 -0.84 -3.64 2.34
N SER A 165 -0.52 -2.39 1.98
CA SER A 165 -1.49 -1.41 1.48
C SER A 165 -1.06 -0.75 0.15
N ASP A 166 0.19 -0.95 -0.29
CA ASP A 166 0.70 -0.42 -1.56
C ASP A 166 0.08 -1.13 -2.78
N THR A 167 -0.49 -0.33 -3.68
CA THR A 167 -1.15 -0.77 -4.91
C THR A 167 -0.33 -0.47 -6.18
N GLY A 168 0.89 0.06 -6.05
CA GLY A 168 1.78 0.24 -7.20
C GLY A 168 2.77 1.41 -7.12
N ASN A 169 2.87 2.12 -5.99
CA ASN A 169 3.82 3.21 -5.82
C ASN A 169 5.26 2.70 -5.93
N PHE A 170 5.59 1.63 -5.20
CA PHE A 170 6.91 1.01 -5.31
C PHE A 170 7.15 0.34 -6.67
N PHE A 171 6.07 -0.15 -7.31
CA PHE A 171 6.12 -0.76 -8.63
C PHE A 171 6.45 0.24 -9.73
N ASN A 172 5.83 1.40 -9.75
CA ASN A 172 6.21 2.49 -10.66
C ASN A 172 7.63 2.96 -10.39
N ALA A 173 8.00 3.14 -9.12
CA ALA A 173 9.34 3.54 -8.71
C ALA A 173 10.44 2.55 -9.14
N SER A 174 10.13 1.25 -9.17
CA SER A 174 11.03 0.19 -9.63
C SER A 174 10.99 -0.04 -11.14
N GLN A 175 10.33 0.83 -11.90
CA GLN A 175 10.14 0.69 -13.34
C GLN A 175 9.45 -0.63 -13.72
N TRP A 176 8.45 -1.04 -12.94
CA TRP A 176 7.67 -2.26 -13.10
C TRP A 176 8.45 -3.56 -12.95
N THR A 177 9.60 -3.52 -12.26
CA THR A 177 10.44 -4.72 -12.04
C THR A 177 10.22 -5.37 -10.68
N PHE A 178 9.70 -4.61 -9.71
CA PHE A 178 9.49 -5.07 -8.34
C PHE A 178 8.13 -4.59 -7.78
N PRO A 179 7.29 -5.49 -7.26
CA PRO A 179 7.43 -6.95 -7.36
C PRO A 179 7.19 -7.46 -8.80
N ASN A 180 7.71 -8.63 -9.14
CA ASN A 180 7.62 -9.23 -10.48
C ASN A 180 6.16 -9.49 -10.86
N SER A 181 5.68 -8.83 -11.91
CA SER A 181 4.27 -8.82 -12.30
C SER A 181 3.71 -10.14 -12.83
N ASN A 182 4.55 -11.17 -13.03
CA ASN A 182 4.09 -12.52 -13.38
C ASN A 182 3.77 -13.38 -12.15
N THR A 183 4.14 -12.92 -10.95
CA THR A 183 3.93 -13.66 -9.69
C THR A 183 3.21 -12.81 -8.65
N TRP A 184 3.35 -11.49 -8.73
CA TRP A 184 2.70 -10.53 -7.86
C TRP A 184 1.76 -9.67 -8.70
N PHE A 185 0.55 -9.44 -8.21
CA PHE A 185 -0.50 -8.82 -9.01
C PHE A 185 -0.21 -7.33 -9.23
N LEU A 186 0.28 -6.97 -10.42
CA LEU A 186 0.47 -5.58 -10.89
C LEU A 186 0.94 -4.60 -9.79
N GLY A 187 2.07 -4.90 -9.16
CA GLY A 187 2.68 -4.03 -8.14
C GLY A 187 2.18 -4.21 -6.70
N HIS A 188 1.11 -4.98 -6.49
CA HIS A 188 0.65 -5.37 -5.16
C HIS A 188 1.57 -6.44 -4.59
N PHE A 189 1.82 -6.38 -3.29
CA PHE A 189 2.50 -7.46 -2.56
C PHE A 189 1.51 -8.58 -2.21
N SER A 190 0.71 -9.01 -3.17
CA SER A 190 -0.19 -10.15 -3.08
C SER A 190 -0.45 -10.76 -4.46
N ASN A 191 -1.33 -11.75 -4.53
CA ASN A 191 -1.83 -12.34 -5.77
C ASN A 191 -3.11 -11.69 -6.30
N GLY A 192 -3.52 -10.54 -5.76
CA GLY A 192 -4.71 -9.77 -6.13
C GLY A 192 -4.78 -8.47 -5.33
N PHE A 193 -5.99 -7.93 -5.17
CA PHE A 193 -6.25 -6.72 -4.41
C PHE A 193 -5.83 -6.80 -2.93
N VAL A 194 -5.47 -5.65 -2.38
CA VAL A 194 -5.19 -5.49 -0.94
C VAL A 194 -6.43 -5.04 -0.16
N TRP A 195 -6.34 -5.07 1.17
CA TRP A 195 -7.51 -4.86 2.04
C TRP A 195 -8.17 -3.48 1.87
N THR A 196 -7.41 -2.46 1.50
CA THR A 196 -7.91 -1.10 1.29
C THR A 196 -8.73 -0.97 0.01
N GLU A 197 -8.40 -1.73 -1.04
CA GLU A 197 -9.19 -1.78 -2.27
C GLU A 197 -10.54 -2.47 -2.02
N TYR A 198 -10.53 -3.63 -1.35
CA TYR A 198 -11.77 -4.31 -0.95
C TYR A 198 -12.63 -3.47 0.00
N LEU A 199 -12.00 -2.72 0.92
CA LEU A 199 -12.72 -1.81 1.82
C LEU A 199 -13.41 -0.69 1.03
N ALA A 200 -12.68 -0.06 0.10
CA ALA A 200 -13.23 1.01 -0.73
C ALA A 200 -14.32 0.51 -1.69
N GLU A 201 -14.17 -0.69 -2.25
CA GLU A 201 -15.21 -1.36 -3.05
C GLU A 201 -16.48 -1.58 -2.23
N LYS A 202 -16.37 -2.12 -1.00
CA LYS A 202 -17.51 -2.31 -0.09
C LYS A 202 -18.18 -0.98 0.27
N MET A 203 -17.43 0.11 0.33
CA MET A 203 -17.96 1.46 0.55
C MET A 203 -18.56 2.12 -0.71
N GLY A 204 -18.28 1.58 -1.90
CA GLY A 204 -18.62 2.23 -3.17
C GLY A 204 -17.87 3.55 -3.40
N LEU A 205 -16.65 3.66 -2.87
CA LEU A 205 -15.85 4.88 -2.91
C LEU A 205 -14.56 4.71 -3.72
N PRO A 206 -14.03 5.80 -4.31
CA PRO A 206 -12.70 5.78 -4.90
C PRO A 206 -11.62 5.68 -3.82
N MET A 207 -10.52 4.99 -4.14
CA MET A 207 -9.36 4.82 -3.27
C MET A 207 -8.12 5.42 -3.91
N TYR A 208 -7.36 6.17 -3.12
CA TYR A 208 -6.10 6.78 -3.53
C TYR A 208 -4.98 6.32 -2.60
N ASN A 209 -3.89 5.80 -3.17
CA ASN A 209 -2.83 5.16 -2.40
C ASN A 209 -1.57 6.04 -2.28
N TRP A 210 -1.15 6.29 -1.05
CA TRP A 210 0.16 6.84 -0.68
C TRP A 210 1.05 5.84 0.06
N ALA A 211 0.58 4.63 0.34
CA ALA A 211 1.40 3.57 0.91
C ALA A 211 2.52 3.17 -0.05
N VAL A 212 3.68 2.80 0.49
CA VAL A 212 4.86 2.43 -0.30
C VAL A 212 5.43 1.10 0.18
N GLY A 213 5.63 0.16 -0.73
CA GLY A 213 6.25 -1.13 -0.47
C GLY A 213 7.60 -0.99 0.23
N GLY A 214 7.74 -1.59 1.41
CA GLY A 214 8.96 -1.50 2.22
C GLY A 214 9.14 -0.17 2.96
N ALA A 215 8.12 0.69 3.06
CA ALA A 215 8.18 1.92 3.84
C ALA A 215 8.70 1.65 5.26
N ALA A 216 9.66 2.46 5.69
CA ALA A 216 10.23 2.48 7.03
C ALA A 216 10.40 3.92 7.48
N GLY A 217 10.38 4.19 8.79
CA GLY A 217 10.25 5.57 9.27
C GLY A 217 11.47 6.46 9.05
N ASP A 218 12.61 5.90 8.63
CA ASP A 218 13.73 6.65 8.04
C ASP A 218 13.89 6.27 6.57
N THR A 219 13.96 7.28 5.70
CA THR A 219 14.18 7.14 4.25
C THR A 219 15.57 6.59 3.96
N GLN A 220 15.69 5.26 3.82
CA GLN A 220 16.98 4.60 3.53
C GLN A 220 17.32 4.59 2.03
N TYR A 221 16.32 4.76 1.16
CA TYR A 221 16.45 4.93 -0.29
C TYR A 221 15.47 6.03 -0.73
N LEU A 222 15.78 6.76 -1.81
CA LEU A 222 14.93 7.86 -2.34
C LEU A 222 13.46 7.44 -2.56
N LEU A 223 13.22 6.13 -2.69
CA LEU A 223 11.96 5.50 -3.00
C LEU A 223 11.20 4.95 -1.77
N LEU A 224 11.81 4.92 -0.58
CA LEU A 224 11.19 4.41 0.65
C LEU A 224 10.79 5.58 1.55
N SER A 225 9.67 6.23 1.22
CA SER A 225 9.10 7.28 2.08
C SER A 225 8.55 6.67 3.37
N GLY A 226 9.08 7.11 4.51
CA GLY A 226 8.46 6.84 5.80
C GLY A 226 7.06 7.43 5.88
N ILE A 227 6.26 6.98 6.85
CA ILE A 227 4.84 7.36 6.97
C ILE A 227 4.62 8.89 7.04
N HIS A 228 5.56 9.62 7.64
CA HIS A 228 5.50 11.08 7.69
C HIS A 228 5.68 11.72 6.29
N ASP A 229 6.62 11.22 5.49
CA ASP A 229 6.87 11.71 4.14
C ASP A 229 5.70 11.40 3.19
N GLN A 230 5.01 10.28 3.42
CA GLN A 230 3.76 9.97 2.71
C GLN A 230 2.69 11.04 2.99
N VAL A 231 2.55 11.46 4.25
CA VAL A 231 1.62 12.55 4.63
C VAL A 231 2.04 13.88 4.01
N GLU A 232 3.33 14.24 4.02
CA GLU A 232 3.80 15.48 3.37
C GLU A 232 3.55 15.46 1.85
N SER A 233 3.83 14.34 1.19
CA SER A 233 3.53 14.15 -0.24
C SER A 233 2.04 14.34 -0.51
N TYR A 234 1.18 13.64 0.24
CA TYR A 234 -0.28 13.78 0.13
C TYR A 234 -0.72 15.25 0.25
N LEU A 235 -0.25 15.97 1.27
CA LEU A 235 -0.61 17.38 1.47
C LEU A 235 -0.20 18.26 0.29
N THR A 236 0.96 18.00 -0.31
CA THR A 236 1.44 18.69 -1.52
C THR A 236 0.52 18.45 -2.71
N TYR A 237 0.13 17.20 -3.00
CA TYR A 237 -0.81 16.90 -4.09
C TYR A 237 -2.20 17.51 -3.85
N MET A 238 -2.66 17.53 -2.60
CA MET A 238 -3.98 18.07 -2.26
C MET A 238 -4.10 19.58 -2.44
N LYS A 239 -2.99 20.32 -2.50
CA LYS A 239 -3.02 21.74 -2.92
C LYS A 239 -3.51 21.93 -4.35
N MET A 240 -3.40 20.91 -5.20
CA MET A 240 -3.80 20.96 -6.61
C MET A 240 -5.23 20.47 -6.85
N ALA A 241 -5.81 19.75 -5.89
CA ALA A 241 -7.18 19.28 -5.95
C ALA A 241 -8.18 20.44 -5.83
N LYS A 242 -9.21 20.46 -6.68
CA LYS A 242 -10.30 21.44 -6.59
C LYS A 242 -11.30 21.02 -5.52
N ASN A 243 -11.71 21.98 -4.70
CA ASN A 243 -12.73 21.84 -3.66
C ASN A 243 -12.44 20.75 -2.62
N TYR A 244 -11.18 20.35 -2.44
CA TYR A 244 -10.85 19.28 -1.52
C TYR A 244 -11.15 19.65 -0.05
N ARG A 245 -11.78 18.72 0.66
CA ARG A 245 -12.09 18.82 2.10
C ARG A 245 -11.53 17.60 2.83
N PRO A 246 -10.45 17.72 3.62
CA PRO A 246 -9.83 16.58 4.30
C PRO A 246 -10.78 15.89 5.30
N GLU A 247 -11.76 16.61 5.84
CA GLU A 247 -12.81 16.06 6.70
C GLU A 247 -13.78 15.12 5.97
N ASN A 248 -13.84 15.16 4.63
CA ASN A 248 -14.63 14.26 3.79
C ASN A 248 -13.84 13.05 3.27
N SER A 249 -12.64 12.80 3.80
CA SER A 249 -11.80 11.64 3.44
C SER A 249 -11.76 10.64 4.59
N LEU A 250 -11.85 9.35 4.28
CA LEU A 250 -11.48 8.27 5.20
C LEU A 250 -10.00 7.93 4.97
N PHE A 251 -9.16 8.17 5.98
CA PHE A 251 -7.77 7.75 5.94
C PHE A 251 -7.63 6.33 6.49
N THR A 252 -6.90 5.47 5.79
CA THR A 252 -6.46 4.19 6.33
C THR A 252 -4.97 4.25 6.65
N MET A 253 -4.56 3.66 7.78
CA MET A 253 -3.17 3.65 8.17
C MET A 253 -2.77 2.31 8.82
N GLU A 254 -1.69 1.74 8.31
CA GLU A 254 -0.95 0.66 8.95
C GLU A 254 0.54 0.93 8.75
N PHE A 255 1.36 0.76 9.78
CA PHE A 255 2.77 1.12 9.68
C PHE A 255 3.62 0.49 10.79
N GLY A 256 4.78 -0.05 10.42
CA GLY A 256 5.82 -0.49 11.35
C GLY A 256 6.24 -1.96 11.22
N LEU A 257 5.49 -2.78 10.47
CA LEU A 257 5.87 -4.17 10.18
C LEU A 257 7.23 -4.24 9.49
N ASN A 258 7.39 -3.48 8.42
CA ASN A 258 8.64 -3.38 7.68
C ASN A 258 9.80 -2.86 8.56
N ASP A 259 9.57 -1.83 9.39
CA ASP A 259 10.55 -1.30 10.35
C ASP A 259 11.12 -2.38 11.28
N PHE A 260 10.27 -3.26 11.80
CA PHE A 260 10.68 -4.30 12.75
C PHE A 260 11.29 -5.52 12.08
N VAL A 261 10.73 -5.94 10.94
CA VAL A 261 11.14 -7.17 10.23
C VAL A 261 12.38 -6.95 9.38
N ASN A 262 12.45 -5.85 8.63
CA ASN A 262 13.47 -5.64 7.59
C ASN A 262 14.58 -4.67 8.01
N TYR A 263 14.25 -3.69 8.85
CA TYR A 263 15.17 -2.59 9.18
C TYR A 263 15.66 -2.59 10.63
N ASN A 264 15.19 -3.53 11.45
CA ASN A 264 15.54 -3.69 12.86
C ASN A 264 15.41 -2.37 13.68
N ARG A 265 14.48 -1.47 13.32
CA ARG A 265 14.29 -0.20 14.03
C ARG A 265 13.73 -0.42 15.43
N SER A 266 13.92 0.57 16.30
CA SER A 266 13.43 0.53 17.68
C SER A 266 11.95 0.87 17.75
N VAL A 267 11.23 0.31 18.73
CA VAL A 267 9.82 0.64 18.97
C VAL A 267 9.65 2.15 19.18
N GLU A 268 10.52 2.78 19.96
CA GLU A 268 10.51 4.23 20.19
C GLU A 268 10.61 5.05 18.89
N GLY A 269 11.51 4.65 17.98
CA GLY A 269 11.68 5.34 16.69
C GLY A 269 10.41 5.27 15.85
N VAL A 270 9.87 4.06 15.69
CA VAL A 270 8.65 3.83 14.90
C VAL A 270 7.44 4.52 15.53
N SER A 271 7.29 4.46 16.86
CA SER A 271 6.25 5.17 17.61
C SER A 271 6.29 6.68 17.40
N ARG A 272 7.48 7.28 17.45
CA ARG A 272 7.66 8.71 17.21
C ARG A 272 7.28 9.09 15.78
N ASP A 273 7.66 8.28 14.79
CA ASP A 273 7.37 8.56 13.39
C ASP A 273 5.87 8.44 13.10
N PHE A 274 5.19 7.46 13.72
CA PHE A 274 3.73 7.35 13.72
C PHE A 274 3.05 8.58 14.33
N THR A 275 3.44 9.00 15.54
CA THR A 275 2.89 10.21 16.19
C THR A 275 3.05 11.44 15.32
N LYS A 276 4.23 11.64 14.69
CA LYS A 276 4.46 12.77 13.78
C LYS A 276 3.51 12.75 12.58
N ALA A 277 3.30 11.59 11.96
CA ALA A 277 2.38 11.45 10.84
C ALA A 277 0.93 11.74 11.26
N MET A 278 0.49 11.19 12.40
CA MET A 278 -0.85 11.45 12.93
C MET A 278 -1.05 12.92 13.29
N ASP A 279 -0.13 13.55 14.03
CA ASP A 279 -0.19 14.97 14.38
C ASP A 279 -0.28 15.84 13.11
N ARG A 280 0.53 15.51 12.10
CA ARG A 280 0.53 16.23 10.83
C ARG A 280 -0.78 16.06 10.05
N LEU A 281 -1.31 14.85 10.02
CA LEU A 281 -2.54 14.52 9.31
C LEU A 281 -3.76 15.22 9.97
N THR A 282 -3.89 15.11 11.30
CA THR A 282 -5.03 15.70 12.02
C THR A 282 -4.94 17.22 12.12
N SER A 283 -3.74 17.81 12.23
CA SER A 283 -3.57 19.28 12.17
C SER A 283 -3.91 19.89 10.81
N ASN A 284 -3.96 19.07 9.76
CA ASN A 284 -4.41 19.43 8.41
C ASN A 284 -5.85 18.97 8.12
N GLY A 285 -6.67 18.77 9.15
CA GLY A 285 -8.12 18.63 9.02
C GLY A 285 -8.65 17.22 8.80
N ALA A 286 -7.81 16.19 8.79
CA ALA A 286 -8.29 14.81 8.74
C ALA A 286 -9.11 14.46 9.99
N GLN A 287 -10.33 13.96 9.79
CA GLN A 287 -11.27 13.64 10.88
C GLN A 287 -11.64 12.15 10.97
N HIS A 288 -11.54 11.40 9.88
CA HIS A 288 -11.96 10.00 9.81
C HIS A 288 -10.77 9.11 9.50
N ILE A 289 -10.38 8.27 10.48
CA ILE A 289 -9.15 7.47 10.36
C ILE A 289 -9.43 6.04 10.84
N VAL A 290 -9.08 5.06 10.02
CA VAL A 290 -9.02 3.63 10.39
C VAL A 290 -7.56 3.22 10.48
N ILE A 291 -7.16 2.73 11.65
CA ILE A 291 -5.82 2.23 11.91
C ILE A 291 -5.89 0.73 12.15
N LEU A 292 -4.96 -0.02 11.53
CA LEU A 292 -4.72 -1.42 11.88
C LEU A 292 -3.55 -1.49 12.87
N ASN A 293 -3.72 -2.23 13.96
CA ASN A 293 -2.55 -2.68 14.72
C ASN A 293 -1.79 -3.75 13.92
N LEU A 294 -0.55 -4.04 14.31
CA LEU A 294 0.30 -4.94 13.54
C LEU A 294 -0.03 -6.41 13.86
N PRO A 295 -0.23 -7.29 12.87
CA PRO A 295 -0.28 -8.73 13.08
C PRO A 295 1.06 -9.27 13.62
N ASP A 296 1.02 -10.42 14.28
CA ASP A 296 2.25 -11.14 14.67
C ASP A 296 2.95 -11.72 13.42
N ALA A 297 3.85 -10.92 12.84
CA ALA A 297 4.63 -11.31 11.68
C ALA A 297 5.52 -12.53 11.93
N SER A 298 5.85 -12.85 13.19
CA SER A 298 6.69 -14.01 13.52
C SER A 298 6.07 -15.35 13.08
N LYS A 299 4.76 -15.35 12.77
CA LYS A 299 4.03 -16.49 12.22
C LYS A 299 4.15 -16.66 10.70
N ALA A 300 4.68 -15.67 9.98
CA ALA A 300 4.86 -15.77 8.54
C ALA A 300 5.91 -16.84 8.18
N PRO A 301 5.76 -17.55 7.03
CA PRO A 301 6.65 -18.63 6.63
C PRO A 301 8.14 -18.26 6.60
N GLN A 302 8.49 -16.98 6.38
CA GLN A 302 9.88 -16.50 6.37
C GLN A 302 10.63 -16.80 7.67
N PHE A 303 9.94 -16.85 8.81
CA PHE A 303 10.56 -17.09 10.11
C PHE A 303 10.93 -18.56 10.34
N LYS A 304 10.52 -19.48 9.44
CA LYS A 304 11.08 -20.84 9.38
C LYS A 304 12.57 -20.84 9.02
N TYR A 305 13.05 -19.79 8.38
CA TYR A 305 14.43 -19.63 7.92
C TYR A 305 15.23 -18.64 8.78
N ALA A 306 14.64 -18.13 9.86
CA ALA A 306 15.27 -17.19 10.78
C ALA A 306 15.73 -17.91 12.07
N ASP A 307 16.62 -17.26 12.82
CA ASP A 307 16.91 -17.68 14.19
C ASP A 307 15.62 -17.52 15.05
N PRO A 308 15.21 -18.54 15.82
CA PRO A 308 14.05 -18.43 16.72
C PRO A 308 14.10 -17.22 17.67
N ALA A 309 15.29 -16.79 18.08
CA ALA A 309 15.48 -15.61 18.91
C ALA A 309 15.09 -14.31 18.16
N GLU A 310 15.31 -14.25 16.84
CA GLU A 310 14.89 -13.10 16.05
C GLU A 310 13.37 -13.06 15.88
N ALA A 311 12.72 -14.21 15.66
CA ALA A 311 11.26 -14.31 15.64
C ALA A 311 10.64 -13.79 16.94
N GLN A 312 11.19 -14.21 18.09
CA GLN A 312 10.73 -13.76 19.40
C GLN A 312 10.98 -12.26 19.63
N LYS A 313 12.12 -11.73 19.16
CA LYS A 313 12.45 -10.31 19.25
C LYS A 313 11.49 -9.46 18.41
N VAL A 314 11.18 -9.87 17.18
CA VAL A 314 10.20 -9.18 16.32
C VAL A 314 8.82 -9.19 16.97
N LYS A 315 8.37 -10.33 17.50
CA LYS A 315 7.10 -10.44 18.23
C LYS A 315 7.03 -9.46 19.40
N GLN A 316 8.07 -9.38 20.23
CA GLN A 316 8.11 -8.45 21.36
C GLN A 316 8.03 -6.99 20.93
N LYS A 317 8.69 -6.61 19.82
CA LYS A 317 8.58 -5.25 19.26
C LYS A 317 7.15 -4.96 18.80
N ILE A 318 6.51 -5.89 18.11
CA ILE A 318 5.12 -5.78 17.63
C ILE A 318 4.16 -5.59 18.82
N GLU A 319 4.27 -6.40 19.87
CA GLU A 319 3.41 -6.30 21.06
C GLU A 319 3.59 -4.97 21.80
N ALA A 320 4.83 -4.51 21.95
CA ALA A 320 5.13 -3.22 22.56
C ALA A 320 4.59 -2.05 21.72
N TYR A 321 4.75 -2.12 20.39
CA TYR A 321 4.22 -1.11 19.48
C TYR A 321 2.69 -1.09 19.45
N ASN A 322 2.02 -2.25 19.44
CA ASN A 322 0.56 -2.33 19.50
C ASN A 322 0.00 -1.77 20.83
N THR A 323 0.75 -1.92 21.93
CA THR A 323 0.41 -1.28 23.22
C THR A 323 0.50 0.25 23.12
N PHE A 324 1.57 0.77 22.52
CA PHE A 324 1.71 2.20 22.23
C PHE A 324 0.56 2.70 21.34
N LEU A 325 0.28 2.00 20.23
CA LEU A 325 -0.71 2.40 19.24
C LEU A 325 -2.11 2.53 19.85
N LYS A 326 -2.47 1.61 20.76
CA LYS A 326 -3.74 1.68 21.50
C LYS A 326 -3.84 2.96 22.34
N ALA A 327 -2.77 3.34 23.04
CA ALA A 327 -2.75 4.57 23.83
C ALA A 327 -2.75 5.82 22.94
N GLU A 328 -2.00 5.79 21.84
CA GLU A 328 -1.90 6.92 20.91
C GLU A 328 -3.23 7.18 20.20
N VAL A 329 -3.96 6.14 19.78
CA VAL A 329 -5.31 6.31 19.23
C VAL A 329 -6.28 6.93 20.24
N MET A 330 -6.22 6.51 21.51
CA MET A 330 -7.09 7.10 22.56
C MET A 330 -6.84 8.60 22.73
N LYS A 331 -5.59 9.07 22.60
CA LYS A 331 -5.25 10.50 22.64
C LYS A 331 -5.99 11.28 21.54
N TYR A 332 -6.02 10.79 20.29
CA TYR A 332 -6.75 11.47 19.20
C TYR A 332 -8.27 11.39 19.35
N GLN A 333 -8.79 10.26 19.84
CA GLN A 333 -10.21 10.12 20.17
C GLN A 333 -10.64 11.13 21.25
N MET A 334 -9.84 11.30 22.31
CA MET A 334 -10.07 12.31 23.36
C MET A 334 -9.97 13.75 22.83
N ALA A 335 -9.21 13.97 21.75
CA ALA A 335 -9.13 15.25 21.05
C ALA A 335 -10.29 15.49 20.06
N GLY A 336 -11.23 14.55 19.95
CA GLY A 336 -12.43 14.68 19.11
C GLY A 336 -12.31 14.13 17.69
N VAL A 337 -11.17 13.52 17.32
CA VAL A 337 -10.98 12.90 16.00
C VAL A 337 -11.69 11.55 15.95
N ASN A 338 -12.44 11.26 14.87
CA ASN A 338 -13.08 9.96 14.69
C ASN A 338 -12.07 8.92 14.19
N VAL A 339 -11.31 8.38 15.14
CA VAL A 339 -10.31 7.33 14.89
C VAL A 339 -10.85 5.98 15.35
N ALA A 340 -10.76 4.97 14.49
CA ALA A 340 -11.03 3.57 14.80
C ALA A 340 -9.73 2.77 14.76
N LEU A 341 -9.49 1.95 15.79
CA LEU A 341 -8.39 0.98 15.83
C LEU A 341 -8.96 -0.42 15.66
N PHE A 342 -8.55 -1.12 14.61
CA PHE A 342 -8.91 -2.51 14.39
C PHE A 342 -7.78 -3.44 14.88
N ASP A 343 -8.18 -4.52 15.54
CA ASP A 343 -7.27 -5.50 16.15
C ASP A 343 -6.91 -6.62 15.16
N THR A 344 -6.11 -6.25 14.15
CA THR A 344 -5.55 -7.19 13.18
C THR A 344 -4.66 -8.24 13.85
N TYR A 345 -3.96 -7.90 14.94
CA TYR A 345 -3.19 -8.86 15.75
C TYR A 345 -4.08 -10.01 16.20
N ARG A 346 -5.22 -9.72 16.83
CA ARG A 346 -6.14 -10.75 17.30
C ARG A 346 -6.76 -11.54 16.15
N LEU A 347 -7.16 -10.88 15.06
CA LEU A 347 -7.68 -11.55 13.86
C LEU A 347 -6.64 -12.55 13.31
N PHE A 348 -5.39 -12.13 13.19
CA PHE A 348 -4.32 -12.94 12.62
C PHE A 348 -3.92 -14.10 13.55
N GLU A 349 -3.93 -13.88 14.87
CA GLU A 349 -3.77 -14.94 15.87
C GLU A 349 -4.81 -16.04 15.68
N ASP A 350 -6.09 -15.67 15.55
CA ASP A 350 -7.19 -16.62 15.38
C ASP A 350 -7.15 -17.30 14.00
N LEU A 351 -6.83 -16.56 12.94
CA LEU A 351 -6.70 -17.06 11.56
C LEU A 351 -5.59 -18.12 11.45
N THR A 352 -4.41 -17.82 11.97
CA THR A 352 -3.26 -18.73 11.89
C THR A 352 -3.41 -19.96 12.77
N ALA A 353 -4.10 -19.83 13.91
CA ALA A 353 -4.37 -20.95 14.81
C ALA A 353 -5.52 -21.85 14.32
N ASN A 354 -6.51 -21.31 13.62
CA ASN A 354 -7.71 -22.03 13.20
C ASN A 354 -8.15 -21.65 11.76
N PRO A 355 -7.29 -21.84 10.74
CA PRO A 355 -7.56 -21.32 9.40
C PRO A 355 -8.87 -21.84 8.78
N GLN A 356 -9.27 -23.06 9.11
CA GLN A 356 -10.49 -23.68 8.57
C GLN A 356 -11.76 -22.95 9.00
N LYS A 357 -11.76 -22.25 10.15
CA LYS A 357 -12.90 -21.41 10.58
C LYS A 357 -13.13 -20.22 9.65
N PHE A 358 -12.11 -19.82 8.90
CA PHE A 358 -12.11 -18.70 7.99
C PHE A 358 -12.10 -19.15 6.52
N GLY A 359 -12.26 -20.44 6.25
CA GLY A 359 -12.22 -21.00 4.89
C GLY A 359 -10.82 -21.30 4.35
N PHE A 360 -9.78 -21.15 5.17
CA PHE A 360 -8.40 -21.43 4.77
C PHE A 360 -7.99 -22.86 5.15
N ARG A 361 -7.19 -23.47 4.29
CA ARG A 361 -6.59 -24.79 4.49
C ARG A 361 -5.20 -24.67 5.11
N ASN A 362 -4.40 -23.69 4.68
CA ASN A 362 -3.00 -23.56 5.08
C ASN A 362 -2.70 -22.14 5.58
N ALA A 363 -2.17 -22.05 6.80
CA ALA A 363 -1.70 -20.79 7.40
C ALA A 363 -0.26 -20.89 7.93
N THR A 364 0.54 -21.80 7.38
CA THR A 364 1.90 -22.07 7.85
C THR A 364 2.91 -22.04 6.71
N ASP A 365 2.51 -22.41 5.48
CA ASP A 365 3.35 -22.38 4.29
C ASP A 365 2.94 -21.25 3.35
N SER A 366 3.88 -20.82 2.51
CA SER A 366 3.61 -19.98 1.35
C SER A 366 2.91 -20.80 0.27
N CYS A 367 1.96 -20.21 -0.46
CA CYS A 367 1.39 -20.81 -1.66
C CYS A 367 2.45 -20.96 -2.77
N LEU A 368 3.31 -19.95 -2.94
CA LEU A 368 4.47 -20.00 -3.84
C LEU A 368 5.52 -21.00 -3.33
N ASP A 369 6.19 -21.70 -4.25
CA ASP A 369 7.28 -22.64 -3.92
C ASP A 369 8.60 -21.93 -3.62
N ILE A 370 8.59 -21.15 -2.54
CA ILE A 370 9.74 -20.39 -2.04
C ILE A 370 10.18 -21.00 -0.72
N ASN A 371 11.39 -21.57 -0.71
CA ASN A 371 11.95 -22.30 0.43
C ASN A 371 13.11 -21.55 1.12
N ARG A 372 13.04 -20.21 1.13
CA ARG A 372 14.06 -19.30 1.68
C ARG A 372 13.44 -17.94 2.02
N ASN A 373 14.22 -17.09 2.70
CA ASN A 373 13.90 -15.67 2.87
C ASN A 373 14.90 -14.81 2.08
N SER A 374 14.48 -14.21 0.97
CA SER A 374 15.32 -13.29 0.19
C SER A 374 14.51 -12.21 -0.51
N ALA A 375 14.96 -10.96 -0.43
CA ALA A 375 14.38 -9.86 -1.20
C ALA A 375 14.46 -10.08 -2.73
N LYS A 376 15.40 -10.92 -3.21
CA LYS A 376 15.51 -11.26 -4.63
C LYS A 376 14.30 -12.05 -5.14
N ASP A 377 13.55 -12.71 -4.26
CA ASP A 377 12.38 -13.49 -4.67
C ASP A 377 11.28 -12.59 -5.24
N TYR A 378 11.19 -11.32 -4.83
CA TYR A 378 10.25 -10.36 -5.43
C TYR A 378 10.65 -9.90 -6.85
N LEU A 379 11.89 -10.14 -7.31
CA LEU A 379 12.33 -9.84 -8.68
C LEU A 379 12.11 -11.01 -9.65
N MET A 380 11.77 -12.18 -9.11
CA MET A 380 11.70 -13.44 -9.86
C MET A 380 10.26 -13.92 -10.01
N SER A 381 10.03 -14.73 -11.04
CA SER A 381 8.80 -15.50 -11.15
C SER A 381 8.92 -16.80 -10.36
N HIS A 382 7.84 -17.21 -9.70
CA HIS A 382 7.78 -18.46 -8.92
C HIS A 382 6.52 -19.24 -9.27
N SER A 383 6.65 -20.56 -9.29
CA SER A 383 5.51 -21.47 -9.42
C SER A 383 4.81 -21.68 -8.09
N LEU A 384 3.56 -22.15 -8.15
CA LEU A 384 2.84 -22.61 -6.97
C LEU A 384 3.40 -23.94 -6.45
N ARG A 385 3.28 -24.17 -5.14
CA ARG A 385 3.42 -25.50 -4.55
C ARG A 385 2.30 -26.42 -5.02
N ASN A 386 2.57 -27.72 -5.10
CA ASN A 386 1.57 -28.71 -5.54
C ASN A 386 0.27 -28.68 -4.71
N ASP A 387 0.32 -28.52 -3.38
CA ASP A 387 -0.90 -28.40 -2.55
C ASP A 387 -1.66 -27.11 -2.90
N CYS A 388 -0.98 -25.97 -3.03
CA CYS A 388 -1.64 -24.73 -3.44
C CYS A 388 -2.25 -24.82 -4.85
N ALA A 389 -1.53 -25.38 -5.83
CA ALA A 389 -2.06 -25.59 -7.17
C ALA A 389 -3.27 -26.57 -7.21
N THR A 390 -3.37 -27.46 -6.22
CA THR A 390 -4.48 -28.43 -6.11
C THR A 390 -5.73 -27.80 -5.49
N TYR A 391 -5.57 -26.93 -4.48
CA TYR A 391 -6.68 -26.39 -3.70
C TYR A 391 -6.97 -24.90 -3.95
N GLY A 392 -6.17 -24.25 -4.79
CA GLY A 392 -6.24 -22.82 -5.10
C GLY A 392 -5.60 -21.95 -4.01
N SER A 393 -5.04 -20.82 -4.46
CA SER A 393 -4.41 -19.80 -3.63
C SER A 393 -5.37 -19.15 -2.61
N ASP A 394 -6.67 -19.11 -2.90
CA ASP A 394 -7.67 -18.60 -1.97
C ASP A 394 -7.80 -19.44 -0.69
N SER A 395 -7.27 -20.67 -0.69
CA SER A 395 -7.23 -21.55 0.48
C SER A 395 -5.97 -21.37 1.35
N TYR A 396 -5.04 -20.48 0.94
CA TYR A 396 -3.80 -20.18 1.65
C TYR A 396 -3.85 -18.80 2.30
N VAL A 397 -3.31 -18.67 3.51
CA VAL A 397 -3.16 -17.37 4.17
C VAL A 397 -2.02 -16.57 3.54
N PHE A 398 -0.91 -17.22 3.21
CA PHE A 398 0.31 -16.58 2.71
C PHE A 398 0.53 -16.85 1.23
N TRP A 399 0.77 -15.79 0.45
CA TRP A 399 1.12 -15.91 -0.96
C TRP A 399 2.61 -16.30 -1.10
N GLY A 400 3.49 -15.37 -0.76
CA GLY A 400 4.92 -15.61 -0.57
C GLY A 400 5.25 -16.04 0.85
N VAL A 401 6.52 -15.90 1.25
CA VAL A 401 6.96 -16.23 2.62
C VAL A 401 6.65 -15.13 3.65
N THR A 402 6.23 -13.95 3.20
CA THR A 402 5.99 -12.77 4.03
C THR A 402 4.54 -12.30 3.93
N HIS A 403 4.06 -12.04 2.71
CA HIS A 403 2.77 -11.36 2.49
C HIS A 403 1.57 -12.30 2.38
N PRO A 404 0.38 -11.83 2.82
CA PRO A 404 -0.86 -12.58 2.71
C PRO A 404 -1.38 -12.67 1.27
N THR A 405 -2.26 -13.64 1.02
CA THR A 405 -3.03 -13.75 -0.23
C THR A 405 -4.14 -12.69 -0.32
N THR A 406 -4.67 -12.47 -1.51
CA THR A 406 -5.81 -11.58 -1.76
C THR A 406 -7.05 -12.04 -0.99
N SER A 407 -7.23 -13.36 -0.82
CA SER A 407 -8.29 -13.95 0.00
C SER A 407 -8.16 -13.55 1.48
N THR A 408 -6.93 -13.50 2.00
CA THR A 408 -6.68 -12.99 3.36
C THR A 408 -6.92 -11.48 3.45
N HIS A 409 -6.52 -10.71 2.44
CA HIS A 409 -6.82 -9.27 2.38
C HIS A 409 -8.32 -8.98 2.35
N ARG A 410 -9.10 -9.77 1.59
CA ARG A 410 -10.56 -9.70 1.58
C ARG A 410 -11.15 -9.99 2.95
N LEU A 411 -10.69 -11.04 3.64
CA LEU A 411 -11.11 -11.32 5.01
C LEU A 411 -10.81 -10.14 5.96
N ILE A 412 -9.61 -9.54 5.87
CA ILE A 412 -9.26 -8.37 6.69
C ILE A 412 -10.23 -7.22 6.39
N ALA A 413 -10.48 -6.90 5.13
CA ALA A 413 -11.40 -5.83 4.74
C ALA A 413 -12.83 -6.09 5.25
N GLU A 414 -13.33 -7.31 5.13
CA GLU A 414 -14.64 -7.71 5.65
C GLU A 414 -14.72 -7.51 7.17
N LYS A 415 -13.70 -7.94 7.93
CA LYS A 415 -13.68 -7.81 9.39
C LYS A 415 -13.49 -6.36 9.85
N VAL A 416 -12.68 -5.58 9.16
CA VAL A 416 -12.58 -4.13 9.39
C VAL A 416 -13.94 -3.50 9.15
N ALA A 417 -14.56 -3.79 8.01
CA ALA A 417 -15.84 -3.23 7.63
C ALA A 417 -16.92 -3.48 8.70
N ASP A 418 -17.08 -4.73 9.11
CA ASP A 418 -18.07 -5.14 10.09
C ASP A 418 -17.81 -4.54 11.49
N ALA A 419 -16.54 -4.22 11.81
CA ALA A 419 -16.16 -3.72 13.12
C ALA A 419 -16.23 -2.19 13.25
N VAL A 420 -15.96 -1.44 12.16
CA VAL A 420 -15.71 0.01 12.27
C VAL A 420 -16.49 0.88 11.30
N LEU A 421 -17.04 0.36 10.19
CA LEU A 421 -17.65 1.24 9.17
C LEU A 421 -18.93 1.92 9.61
N ASP A 422 -19.72 1.32 10.51
CA ASP A 422 -20.94 1.93 11.07
C ASP A 422 -20.66 3.26 11.81
N ARG A 423 -19.39 3.54 12.14
CA ARG A 423 -18.94 4.78 12.79
C ARG A 423 -18.70 5.93 11.80
N PHE A 424 -18.73 5.66 10.51
CA PHE A 424 -18.34 6.59 9.45
C PHE A 424 -19.55 6.87 8.56
N HIS A 425 -19.82 8.14 8.27
CA HIS A 425 -20.91 8.56 7.39
C HIS A 425 -20.36 8.73 5.96
N TYR A 426 -20.73 7.85 5.03
CA TYR A 426 -20.27 7.84 3.63
C TYR A 426 -21.42 7.75 2.63
#